data_AF-A0A965R071-F1
#
_entry.id   AF-A0A965R071-F1
#
_cell.length_a   1.000
_cell.length_b   1.000
_cell.length_c   1.000
_cell.angle_alpha   90.00
_cell.angle_beta   90.00
_cell.angle_gamma   90.00
#
_symmetry.space_group_name_H-M   'P 1'
#
loop_
_entity.id
_entity.type
_entity.pdbx_description
1 polymer ?
#
loop_
_entity_poly.entity_id
_entity_poly.type
_entity_poly.pdbx_seq_one_letter_code
_entity_poly.pdbx_strand_id
1 'polypeptide(L)'
;MVYTLGSRMSVTSFPTLTPLGRTTITLCGAALVTTLAALVHAGLGGTQTQWEHIGWPQAGALAVFAIGGMALSQLLWISAVGQLGIALSSLHINATPFYVMLMLFALGGRWSWQQAFAAAIVGLGVLIAQDVIPLRRQAAQV
;
A
#
# COMPACT_ATOMS: atom_id res chain seq x y z
N MET A 1 -0.98 14.11 -7.32
CA MET A 1 -0.62 15.30 -6.52
C MET A 1 -1.06 15.19 -5.06
N VAL A 2 -2.34 14.96 -4.75
CA VAL A 2 -2.80 14.81 -3.34
C VAL A 2 -2.18 13.58 -2.66
N TYR A 3 -2.10 12.43 -3.34
CA TYR A 3 -1.48 11.22 -2.81
C TYR A 3 0.02 11.40 -2.45
N THR A 4 0.80 11.97 -3.38
CA THR A 4 2.23 12.21 -3.17
C THR A 4 2.49 13.21 -2.05
N LEU A 5 1.68 14.27 -1.94
CA LEU A 5 1.75 15.24 -0.87
C LEU A 5 1.36 14.61 0.49
N GLY A 6 0.24 13.88 0.53
CA GLY A 6 -0.22 13.14 1.70
C GLY A 6 0.82 12.15 2.21
N SER A 7 1.40 11.35 1.32
CA SER A 7 2.45 10.39 1.66
C SER A 7 3.68 11.05 2.27
N ARG A 8 4.08 12.24 1.78
CA ARG A 8 5.18 13.00 2.39
C ARG A 8 4.80 13.50 3.78
N MET A 9 3.62 14.12 3.91
CA MET A 9 3.14 14.67 5.18
C MET A 9 2.98 13.59 6.27
N SER A 10 2.49 12.41 5.93
CA SER A 10 2.37 11.29 6.90
C SER A 10 3.71 10.88 7.51
N VAL A 11 4.82 11.07 6.78
CA VAL A 11 6.17 10.77 7.27
C VAL A 11 6.79 11.96 8.00
N THR A 12 6.58 13.18 7.53
CA THR A 12 7.25 14.38 8.05
C THR A 12 6.53 15.09 9.19
N SER A 13 5.21 14.95 9.31
CA SER A 13 4.41 15.74 10.26
C SER A 13 4.50 15.29 11.72
N PHE A 14 5.01 14.09 11.98
CA PHE A 14 5.11 13.52 13.33
C PHE A 14 6.49 12.90 13.60
N PRO A 15 7.59 13.69 13.54
CA PRO A 15 8.95 13.17 13.61
C PRO A 15 9.28 12.56 14.99
N THR A 16 8.62 13.01 16.05
CA THR A 16 8.86 12.57 17.44
C THR A 16 8.09 11.31 17.83
N LEU A 17 7.13 10.85 17.01
CA LEU A 17 6.33 9.66 17.30
C LEU A 17 7.04 8.38 16.89
N THR A 18 6.84 7.33 17.69
CA THR A 18 7.25 5.97 17.34
C THR A 18 6.52 5.48 16.08
N PRO A 19 7.04 4.47 15.37
CA PRO A 19 6.33 3.84 14.25
C PRO A 19 4.92 3.39 14.62
N LEU A 20 4.73 2.88 15.84
CA LEU A 20 3.41 2.52 16.36
C LEU A 20 2.49 3.73 16.51
N GLY A 21 2.98 4.84 17.09
CA GLY A 21 2.19 6.08 17.22
C GLY A 21 1.76 6.65 15.86
N ARG A 22 2.67 6.66 14.87
CA ARG A 22 2.35 7.08 13.50
C ARG A 22 1.35 6.14 12.82
N THR A 23 1.45 4.84 13.07
CA THR A 23 0.49 3.83 12.57
C THR A 23 -0.90 4.08 13.14
N THR A 24 -1.01 4.29 14.46
CA THR A 24 -2.28 4.58 15.12
C THR A 24 -2.94 5.83 14.54
N ILE A 25 -2.22 6.95 14.43
CA ILE A 25 -2.77 8.19 13.85
C ILE A 25 -3.24 7.97 12.41
N THR A 26 -2.45 7.24 11.61
CA THR A 26 -2.81 6.97 10.21
C THR A 26 -4.08 6.14 10.12
N LEU A 27 -4.21 5.08 10.92
CA LEU A 27 -5.40 4.23 10.90
C LEU A 27 -6.62 4.92 11.49
N CYS A 28 -6.49 5.74 12.53
CA CYS A 28 -7.58 6.56 13.04
C CYS A 28 -8.06 7.56 11.98
N GLY A 29 -7.14 8.24 11.29
CA GLY A 29 -7.47 9.13 10.19
C GLY A 29 -8.18 8.40 9.04
N ALA A 30 -7.67 7.23 8.65
CA ALA A 30 -8.30 6.38 7.65
C ALA A 30 -9.72 5.99 8.06
N ALA A 31 -9.91 5.52 9.30
CA ALA A 31 -11.22 5.13 9.83
C ALA A 31 -12.22 6.29 9.85
N LEU A 32 -11.79 7.49 10.27
CA LEU A 32 -12.63 8.68 10.26
C LEU A 32 -13.07 9.05 8.83
N VAL A 33 -12.11 9.10 7.90
CA VAL A 33 -12.38 9.47 6.50
C VAL A 33 -13.26 8.42 5.80
N THR A 34 -13.00 7.13 6.00
CA THR A 34 -13.81 6.06 5.40
C THR A 34 -15.21 6.01 6.00
N THR A 35 -15.36 6.26 7.30
CA THR A 35 -16.67 6.39 7.95
C THR A 35 -17.45 7.56 7.38
N LEU A 36 -16.82 8.73 7.25
CA LEU A 36 -17.47 9.90 6.65
C LEU A 36 -17.89 9.63 5.20
N ALA A 37 -17.02 9.00 4.40
CA ALA A 37 -17.33 8.62 3.04
C ALA A 37 -18.52 7.64 2.97
N ALA A 38 -18.57 6.66 3.88
CA ALA A 38 -19.69 5.72 3.99
C ALA A 38 -21.00 6.42 4.36
N LEU A 39 -20.97 7.38 5.29
CA LEU A 39 -22.14 8.17 5.67
C LEU A 39 -22.65 9.05 4.53
N VAL A 40 -21.75 9.70 3.79
CA VAL A 40 -22.11 10.47 2.59
C VAL A 40 -22.71 9.56 1.52
N HIS A 41 -22.10 8.39 1.27
CA HIS A 41 -22.65 7.42 0.32
C HIS A 41 -24.06 6.97 0.72
N ALA A 42 -24.29 6.69 2.01
CA ALA A 42 -25.61 6.34 2.51
C ALA A 42 -26.61 7.50 2.36
N GLY A 43 -26.21 8.73 2.66
CA GLY A 43 -27.05 9.93 2.50
C GLY A 43 -27.42 10.23 1.05
N LEU A 44 -26.62 9.79 0.09
CA LEU A 44 -26.88 9.88 -1.35
C LEU A 44 -27.74 8.71 -1.89
N GLY A 45 -28.25 7.83 -1.04
CA GLY A 45 -29.05 6.67 -1.45
C GLY A 45 -28.22 5.49 -1.95
N GLY A 46 -26.94 5.43 -1.59
CA GLY A 46 -26.04 4.33 -1.92
C GLY A 46 -26.50 2.98 -1.36
N THR A 47 -25.99 1.89 -1.94
CA THR A 47 -26.30 0.52 -1.50
C THR A 47 -25.84 0.33 -0.05
N GLN A 48 -26.75 -0.13 0.80
CA GLN A 48 -26.47 -0.35 2.21
C GLN A 48 -25.82 -1.72 2.43
N THR A 49 -25.04 -1.83 3.51
CA THR A 49 -24.49 -3.11 3.96
C THR A 49 -25.62 -4.08 4.28
N GLN A 50 -25.56 -5.28 3.69
CA GLN A 50 -26.47 -6.39 3.98
C GLN A 50 -26.02 -7.08 5.28
N TRP A 51 -26.47 -6.54 6.41
CA TRP A 51 -26.10 -7.03 7.75
C TRP A 51 -26.47 -8.50 7.96
N GLU A 52 -27.52 -8.97 7.28
CA GLU A 52 -27.98 -10.36 7.26
C GLU A 52 -26.96 -11.35 6.69
N HIS A 53 -25.98 -10.90 5.90
CA HIS A 53 -24.94 -11.75 5.31
C HIS A 53 -23.62 -11.73 6.09
N ILE A 54 -23.55 -10.99 7.20
CA ILE A 54 -22.35 -10.93 8.04
C ILE A 54 -22.44 -12.02 9.12
N GLY A 55 -21.76 -13.14 8.87
CA GLY A 55 -21.56 -14.21 9.85
C GLY A 55 -20.14 -14.27 10.40
N TRP A 56 -19.87 -15.30 11.19
CA TRP A 56 -18.54 -15.56 11.77
C TRP A 56 -17.40 -15.63 10.73
N PRO A 57 -17.57 -16.26 9.55
CA PRO A 57 -16.51 -16.29 8.54
C PRO A 57 -16.17 -14.88 8.02
N GLN A 58 -17.17 -14.03 7.79
CA GLN A 58 -16.99 -12.65 7.32
C GLN A 58 -16.34 -11.80 8.41
N ALA A 59 -16.74 -11.97 9.67
CA ALA A 59 -16.11 -11.32 10.81
C ALA A 59 -14.63 -11.73 10.96
N GLY A 60 -14.32 -13.02 10.80
CA GLY A 60 -12.95 -13.53 10.79
C GLY A 60 -12.12 -12.96 9.65
N ALA A 61 -12.66 -12.92 8.43
CA ALA A 61 -12.00 -12.31 7.28
C ALA A 61 -11.74 -10.81 7.49
N LEU A 62 -12.71 -10.09 8.07
CA LEU A 62 -12.56 -8.69 8.42
C LEU A 62 -11.48 -8.48 9.48
N ALA A 63 -11.40 -9.35 10.50
CA ALA A 63 -10.36 -9.29 11.52
C ALA A 63 -8.97 -9.53 10.93
N VAL A 64 -8.82 -10.54 10.05
CA VAL A 64 -7.56 -10.82 9.34
C VAL A 64 -7.15 -9.61 8.49
N PHE A 65 -8.09 -9.01 7.76
CA PHE A 65 -7.83 -7.82 6.97
C PHE A 65 -7.45 -6.60 7.83
N ALA A 66 -8.20 -6.32 8.89
CA ALA A 66 -7.96 -5.16 9.74
C ALA A 66 -6.64 -5.27 10.52
N ILE A 67 -6.35 -6.45 11.09
CA ILE A 67 -5.16 -6.65 11.91
C ILE A 67 -3.93 -6.89 11.02
N GLY A 68 -3.97 -7.90 10.15
CA GLY A 68 -2.83 -8.26 9.31
C GLY A 68 -2.67 -7.32 8.12
N GLY A 69 -3.73 -7.21 7.32
CA GLY A 69 -3.70 -6.43 6.08
C GLY A 69 -3.52 -4.93 6.29
N MET A 70 -4.07 -4.36 7.37
CA MET A 70 -3.96 -2.94 7.67
C MET A 70 -2.99 -2.63 8.80
N ALA A 71 -3.25 -3.05 10.04
CA ALA A 71 -2.48 -2.60 11.20
C ALA A 71 -1.01 -3.04 11.20
N LEU A 72 -0.76 -4.33 11.02
CA LEU A 72 0.60 -4.86 10.96
C LEU A 72 1.32 -4.37 9.71
N SER A 73 0.67 -4.42 8.55
CA SER A 73 1.25 -3.95 7.29
C SER A 73 1.63 -2.47 7.34
N GLN A 74 0.79 -1.61 7.92
CA GLN A 74 1.07 -0.19 8.09
C GLN A 74 2.23 0.06 9.07
N LEU A 75 2.31 -0.70 10.16
CA LEU A 75 3.41 -0.61 11.11
C LEU A 75 4.74 -1.00 10.46
N LEU A 76 4.75 -2.10 9.71
CA LEU A 76 5.92 -2.58 8.98
C LEU A 76 6.33 -1.58 7.89
N TRP A 77 5.36 -0.99 7.18
CA TRP A 77 5.62 0.05 6.19
C TRP A 77 6.33 1.26 6.80
N ILE A 78 5.78 1.84 7.87
CA ILE A 78 6.38 3.02 8.52
C ILE A 78 7.78 2.69 9.06
N SER A 79 7.95 1.50 9.64
CA SER A 79 9.24 1.02 10.15
C SER A 79 10.26 0.83 9.02
N ALA A 80 9.84 0.26 7.89
CA ALA A 80 10.68 0.05 6.72
C ALA A 80 11.12 1.38 6.10
N VAL A 81 10.22 2.35 5.96
CA VAL A 81 10.56 3.68 5.44
C VAL A 81 11.60 4.36 6.33
N GLY A 82 11.53 4.19 7.65
CA GLY A 82 12.51 4.75 8.59
C GLY A 82 13.89 4.11 8.53
N GLN A 83 13.98 2.82 8.15
CA GLN A 83 15.25 2.07 8.13
C GLN A 83 15.90 2.00 6.74
N LEU A 84 15.07 1.81 5.70
CA LEU A 84 15.50 1.56 4.31
C LEU A 84 15.36 2.80 3.41
N GLY A 85 14.63 3.81 3.88
CA GLY A 85 14.26 4.99 3.09
C GLY A 85 13.06 4.74 2.17
N ILE A 86 12.37 5.82 1.81
CA ILE A 86 11.10 5.77 1.06
C ILE A 86 11.23 5.15 -0.33
N ALA A 87 12.38 5.30 -1.00
CA ALA A 87 12.60 4.78 -2.35
C ALA A 87 12.59 3.24 -2.38
N LEU A 88 13.37 2.59 -1.50
CA LEU A 88 13.47 1.13 -1.45
C LEU A 88 12.18 0.50 -0.89
N SER A 89 11.56 1.12 0.12
CA SER A 89 10.25 0.66 0.61
C SER A 89 9.19 0.76 -0.49
N SER A 90 9.17 1.85 -1.24
CA SER A 90 8.23 2.03 -2.36
C SER A 90 8.47 1.04 -3.50
N LEU A 91 9.71 0.64 -3.78
CA LEU A 91 9.95 -0.46 -4.72
C LEU A 91 9.28 -1.75 -4.24
N HIS A 92 9.48 -2.11 -2.97
CA HIS A 92 8.97 -3.36 -2.42
C HIS A 92 7.43 -3.43 -2.49
N ILE A 93 6.72 -2.33 -2.16
CA ILE A 93 5.26 -2.31 -2.22
C ILE A 93 4.73 -2.40 -3.67
N ASN A 94 5.48 -1.89 -4.65
CA ASN A 94 5.12 -2.02 -6.06
C ASN A 94 5.35 -3.45 -6.59
N ALA A 95 6.24 -4.22 -5.97
CA ALA A 95 6.43 -5.64 -6.28
C ALA A 95 5.42 -6.55 -5.56
N THR A 96 4.69 -6.05 -4.55
CA THR A 96 3.72 -6.84 -3.78
C THR A 96 2.68 -7.58 -4.63
N PRO A 97 2.04 -6.98 -5.67
CA PRO A 97 1.08 -7.70 -6.51
C PRO A 97 1.67 -8.97 -7.14
N PHE A 98 2.95 -8.94 -7.50
CA PHE A 98 3.64 -10.09 -8.07
C PHE A 98 3.78 -11.24 -7.06
N TYR A 99 4.26 -10.97 -5.86
CA TYR A 99 4.39 -12.02 -4.85
C TYR A 99 3.03 -12.52 -4.37
N VAL A 100 2.01 -11.65 -4.31
CA VAL A 100 0.62 -12.05 -4.03
C VAL A 100 0.09 -12.97 -5.12
N MET A 101 0.37 -12.68 -6.40
CA MET A 101 0.04 -13.60 -7.50
C MET A 101 0.70 -14.96 -7.31
N LEU A 102 1.98 -15.02 -6.93
CA LEU A 102 2.68 -16.29 -6.68
C LEU A 102 2.03 -17.08 -5.54
N MET A 103 1.69 -16.40 -4.43
CA MET A 103 1.00 -17.04 -3.30
C MET A 103 -0.38 -17.58 -3.70
N LEU A 104 -1.17 -16.79 -4.44
CA LEU A 104 -2.48 -17.22 -4.92
C LEU A 104 -2.36 -18.37 -5.92
N PHE A 105 -1.40 -18.32 -6.85
CA PHE A 105 -1.16 -19.40 -7.81
C PHE A 105 -0.77 -20.71 -7.10
N ALA A 106 0.08 -20.64 -6.08
CA ALA A 106 0.42 -21.80 -5.25
C ALA A 106 -0.80 -22.38 -4.51
N LEU A 107 -1.80 -21.56 -4.20
CA LEU A 107 -3.09 -21.96 -3.60
C LEU A 107 -4.15 -22.39 -4.65
N GLY A 108 -3.79 -22.51 -5.93
CA GLY A 108 -4.70 -22.92 -7.02
C GLY A 108 -5.35 -21.76 -7.78
N GLY A 109 -4.93 -20.52 -7.53
CA GLY A 109 -5.34 -19.34 -8.27
C GLY A 109 -4.80 -19.30 -9.71
N ARG A 110 -5.23 -18.32 -10.50
CA ARG A 110 -4.83 -18.17 -11.91
C ARG A 110 -3.53 -17.38 -12.04
N TRP A 111 -2.67 -17.82 -12.94
CA TRP A 111 -1.51 -17.04 -13.37
C TRP A 111 -1.92 -15.80 -14.16
N SER A 112 -1.24 -14.67 -13.93
CA SER A 112 -1.46 -13.42 -14.68
C SER A 112 -0.17 -12.92 -15.34
N TRP A 113 -0.11 -13.04 -16.67
CA TRP A 113 0.97 -12.47 -17.46
C TRP A 113 1.06 -10.95 -17.36
N GLN A 114 -0.08 -10.27 -17.15
CA GLN A 114 -0.10 -8.83 -16.96
C GLN A 114 0.61 -8.40 -15.67
N GLN A 115 0.39 -9.13 -14.56
CA GLN A 115 1.07 -8.84 -13.30
C GLN A 115 2.57 -9.18 -13.37
N ALA A 116 2.92 -10.29 -14.04
CA ALA A 116 4.32 -10.63 -14.29
C ALA A 116 5.04 -9.55 -15.13
N PHE A 117 4.40 -9.05 -16.17
CA PHE A 117 4.94 -7.98 -17.01
C PHE A 117 5.06 -6.65 -16.24
N ALA A 118 4.05 -6.27 -15.46
CA ALA A 118 4.10 -5.08 -14.61
C ALA A 118 5.26 -5.16 -13.60
N ALA A 119 5.48 -6.32 -12.99
CA ALA A 119 6.60 -6.55 -12.09
C ALA A 119 7.96 -6.39 -12.79
N ALA A 120 8.08 -6.89 -14.02
CA ALA A 120 9.28 -6.72 -14.83
C ALA A 120 9.57 -5.24 -15.13
N ILE A 121 8.53 -4.45 -15.48
CA ILE A 121 8.66 -3.01 -15.70
C ILE A 121 9.13 -2.30 -14.42
N VAL A 122 8.51 -2.58 -13.27
CA VAL A 122 8.89 -1.98 -11.98
C VAL A 122 10.34 -2.31 -11.63
N GLY A 123 10.75 -3.57 -11.79
CA GLY A 123 12.12 -4.01 -11.54
C GLY A 123 13.13 -3.29 -12.44
N LEU A 124 12.82 -3.18 -13.74
CA LEU A 124 13.68 -2.47 -14.69
C LEU A 124 13.77 -0.97 -14.36
N GLY A 125 12.65 -0.33 -14.02
CA GLY A 125 12.61 1.08 -13.62
C GLY A 125 13.52 1.37 -12.44
N VAL A 126 13.62 0.45 -11.47
CA VAL A 126 14.55 0.60 -10.34
C VAL A 126 16.00 0.41 -10.74
N LEU A 127 16.32 -0.62 -11.53
CA LEU A 127 17.70 -0.85 -11.95
C LEU A 127 18.27 0.36 -12.68
N ILE A 128 17.41 1.07 -13.43
CA ILE A 128 17.74 2.35 -14.06
C ILE A 128 17.85 3.48 -13.02
N ALA A 129 16.85 3.65 -12.15
CA ALA A 129 16.81 4.75 -11.18
C ALA A 129 17.93 4.72 -10.13
N GLN A 130 18.48 3.54 -9.86
CA GLN A 130 19.60 3.32 -8.94
C GLN A 130 20.98 3.35 -9.64
N ASP A 131 21.03 3.69 -10.94
CA ASP A 131 22.24 3.69 -11.77
C ASP A 131 22.97 2.34 -11.83
N VAL A 132 22.29 1.23 -11.49
CA VAL A 132 22.82 -0.13 -11.66
C VAL A 132 22.96 -0.45 -13.15
N ILE A 133 22.00 0.02 -13.96
CA ILE A 133 22.10 0.07 -15.42
C ILE A 133 22.42 1.53 -15.80
N PRO A 134 23.67 1.85 -16.14
CA PRO A 134 24.02 3.21 -16.53
C PRO A 134 23.33 3.56 -17.84
N LEU A 135 22.37 4.48 -17.79
CA LEU A 135 21.93 5.17 -18.99
C LEU A 135 23.05 6.14 -19.36
N ARG A 136 23.61 5.97 -20.56
CA ARG A 136 24.62 6.88 -21.11
C ARG A 136 24.06 8.29 -21.10
N ARG A 137 24.37 9.09 -20.08
CA ARG A 137 24.11 10.53 -20.07
C ARG A 137 24.90 11.11 -21.24
N GLN A 138 24.23 11.36 -22.36
CA GLN A 138 24.76 12.28 -23.35
C GLN A 138 24.84 13.63 -22.65
N ALA A 139 26.06 14.00 -22.24
CA ALA A 139 26.37 15.36 -21.86
C ALA A 139 25.98 16.24 -23.03
N ALA A 140 24.91 17.00 -22.87
CA ALA A 140 24.68 18.17 -23.70
C ALA A 140 25.79 19.17 -23.34
N GLN A 141 26.89 19.07 -24.08
CA GLN A 141 27.87 20.14 -24.20
C GLN A 141 27.29 21.15 -25.19
N VAL A 142 26.65 22.21 -24.71
CA VAL A 142 26.71 23.58 -25.27
C VAL A 142 26.46 24.56 -24.12
#